data_AF-A0A494YTA8-F1
#
_entry.id   AF-A0A494YTA8-F1
#
_cell.length_a   1.000
_cell.length_b   1.000
_cell.length_c   1.000
_cell.angle_alpha   90.00
_cell.angle_beta   90.00
_cell.angle_gamma   90.00
#
_symmetry.space_group_name_H-M   'P 1'
#
loop_
_entity.id
_entity.type
_entity.pdbx_description
1 polymer ?
#
loop_
_entity_poly.entity_id
_entity_poly.type
_entity_poly.pdbx_seq_one_letter_code
_entity_poly.pdbx_strand_id
1 'polypeptide(L)' 'MTRNYIAVTYDVCNHNNLYEDLNEYPLDMSIDIDKQIREFAKMDVAPLIKVYVSDTSDFKAFRLYREYKFNEYECSCSQ' A
#
# COMPACT_ATOMS: atom_id res chain seq x y z
N MET A 1 20.97 7.61 9.77
CA MET A 1 19.66 8.18 9.41
C MET A 1 18.68 7.04 9.32
N THR A 2 17.61 7.07 10.11
CA THR A 2 16.59 6.01 10.12
C THR A 2 15.64 6.26 8.96
N ARG A 3 15.56 5.34 8.00
CA ARG A 3 14.56 5.40 6.93
C ARG A 3 13.29 4.74 7.43
N ASN A 4 12.19 5.49 7.40
CA ASN A 4 10.88 4.96 7.77
C ASN A 4 10.13 4.58 6.50
N TYR A 5 9.56 3.39 6.49
CA TYR A 5 8.78 2.87 5.38
C TYR A 5 7.33 2.66 5.84
N ILE A 6 6.39 3.12 5.02
CA ILE A 6 4.96 2.98 5.27
C ILE A 6 4.33 2.39 4.03
N ALA A 7 3.49 1.37 4.20
CA ALA A 7 2.62 0.85 3.16
C ALA A 7 1.23 1.47 3.33
N VAL A 8 0.69 2.03 2.25
CA VAL A 8 -0.68 2.56 2.21
C VAL A 8 -1.49 1.67 1.27
N THR A 9 -2.59 1.12 1.78
CA THR A 9 -3.54 0.31 1.02
C THR A 9 -4.56 1.21 0.34
N TYR A 10 -4.94 0.89 -0.89
CA TYR A 10 -5.89 1.64 -1.68
C TYR A 10 -6.99 0.74 -2.20
N ASP A 11 -8.23 1.18 -2.04
CA ASP A 11 -9.34 0.64 -2.80
C ASP A 11 -9.38 1.32 -4.16
N VAL A 12 -9.35 0.52 -5.21
CA VAL A 12 -9.35 0.98 -6.60
C VAL A 12 -10.43 0.22 -7.35
N CYS A 13 -11.47 0.95 -7.75
CA CYS A 13 -12.54 0.42 -8.58
C CYS A 13 -12.70 1.30 -9.82
N ASN A 14 -12.19 0.82 -10.96
CA ASN A 14 -12.26 1.54 -12.23
C ASN A 14 -13.70 1.81 -12.69
N HIS A 15 -14.64 0.92 -12.36
CA HIS A 15 -16.06 1.08 -12.73
C HIS A 15 -16.74 2.25 -12.01
N ASN A 16 -16.40 2.44 -10.74
CA ASN A 16 -16.96 3.51 -9.92
C ASN A 16 -16.07 4.77 -9.91
N ASN A 17 -14.97 4.77 -10.67
CA ASN A 17 -13.92 5.78 -10.61
C ASN A 17 -13.46 6.05 -9.15
N LEU A 18 -13.39 4.98 -8.36
CA LEU A 18 -13.02 5.02 -6.95
C LEU A 18 -11.50 4.85 -6.83
N TYR A 19 -10.88 5.76 -6.10
CA TYR A 19 -9.47 5.70 -5.71
C TYR A 19 -9.35 6.29 -4.31
N GLU A 20 -9.44 5.44 -3.29
CA GLU A 20 -9.46 5.86 -1.88
C GLU A 20 -8.36 5.16 -1.10
N ASP A 21 -7.67 5.90 -0.24
CA ASP A 21 -6.77 5.32 0.77
C ASP A 21 -7.59 4.65 1.87
N LEU A 22 -7.17 3.45 2.27
CA LEU A 22 -7.84 2.66 3.30
C LEU A 22 -7.08 2.76 4.62
N ASN A 23 -5.88 2.17 4.68
CA ASN A 23 -5.08 2.09 5.89
C ASN A 23 -3.60 2.35 5.61
N GLU A 24 -2.90 2.78 6.65
CA GLU A 24 -1.45 2.99 6.65
C GLU A 24 -0.78 2.01 7.63
N TYR A 25 0.23 1.28 7.15
CA TYR A 25 0.98 0.30 7.94
C TYR A 25 2.47 0.64 7.95
N PRO A 26 3.11 0.75 9.13
CA PRO A 26 4.56 0.82 9.19
C PRO A 26 5.16 -0.52 8.75
N LEU A 27 6.18 -0.47 7.89
CA LEU A 27 6.90 -1.66 7.45
C LEU A 27 8.02 -2.01 8.41
N ASP A 28 8.05 -3.26 8.85
CA ASP A 28 9.17 -3.81 9.61
C ASP A 28 10.25 -4.28 8.64
N MET A 29 11.38 -3.57 8.62
CA MET A 29 12.52 -3.88 7.74
C MET A 29 13.28 -5.15 8.14
N SER A 30 12.97 -5.75 9.29
CA SER A 30 13.50 -7.06 9.69
C SER A 30 12.71 -8.23 9.05
N ILE A 31 11.53 -7.95 8.51
CA ILE A 31 10.67 -8.92 7.81
C ILE A 31 10.71 -8.60 6.31
N ASP A 32 10.60 -9.64 5.48
CA ASP A 32 10.47 -9.45 4.03
C ASP A 32 9.29 -8.53 3.68
N ILE A 33 9.56 -7.49 2.90
CA ILE A 33 8.55 -6.47 2.54
C ILE A 33 7.45 -7.13 1.70
N ASP A 34 7.79 -7.95 0.71
CA ASP A 34 6.81 -8.55 -0.19
C ASP A 34 5.84 -9.46 0.59
N LYS A 35 6.33 -10.16 1.63
CA LYS A 35 5.49 -10.93 2.55
C LYS A 35 4.51 -10.04 3.32
N GLN A 36 4.97 -8.94 3.91
CA GLN A 36 4.11 -8.02 4.65
C GLN A 36 3.04 -7.38 3.75
N ILE A 37 3.43 -6.93 2.56
CA ILE A 37 2.53 -6.30 1.59
C ILE A 37 1.42 -7.27 1.15
N ARG A 38 1.73 -8.56 0.94
CA ARG A 38 0.71 -9.57 0.61
C ARG A 38 -0.31 -9.77 1.74
N GLU A 39 0.15 -9.78 2.99
CA GLU A 39 -0.76 -9.89 4.15
C GLU A 39 -1.65 -8.65 4.28
N PHE A 40 -1.11 -7.45 4.06
CA PHE A 40 -1.90 -6.21 4.06
C PHE A 40 -2.93 -6.19 2.93
N ALA A 41 -2.54 -6.60 1.72
CA ALA A 41 -3.46 -6.67 0.57
C ALA A 41 -4.62 -7.62 0.84
N LYS A 42 -4.34 -8.76 1.46
CA LYS A 42 -5.35 -9.75 1.85
C LYS A 42 -6.25 -9.27 2.98
N MET A 43 -5.70 -8.56 3.96
CA MET A 43 -6.43 -8.07 5.12
C MET A 43 -7.43 -6.98 4.73
N ASP A 44 -6.98 -6.03 3.91
CA ASP A 44 -7.80 -4.88 3.48
C ASP A 44 -8.57 -5.14 2.19
N VAL A 45 -8.34 -6.29 1.54
CA VAL A 45 -8.87 -6.60 0.20
C VAL A 45 -8.51 -5.46 -0.77
N ALA A 46 -7.24 -5.02 -0.70
CA ALA A 46 -6.77 -3.83 -1.41
C ALA A 46 -6.11 -4.23 -2.74
N PRO A 47 -6.67 -3.82 -3.90
CA PRO A 47 -6.07 -4.08 -5.21
C PRO A 47 -4.76 -3.34 -5.45
N LEU A 48 -4.47 -2.31 -4.66
CA LEU A 48 -3.30 -1.48 -4.83
C LEU A 48 -2.68 -1.16 -3.47
N ILE A 49 -1.37 -1.30 -3.37
CA ILE A 49 -0.59 -0.87 -2.21
C ILE A 49 0.58 -0.03 -2.68
N LYS A 50 0.76 1.15 -2.08
CA LYS A 50 1.92 2.01 -2.32
C LYS A 50 2.79 2.06 -1.09
N VAL A 51 4.07 1.79 -1.28
CA VAL A 51 5.08 1.92 -0.24
C VAL A 51 5.76 3.26 -0.39
N TYR A 52 5.76 4.03 0.69
CA TYR A 52 6.42 5.31 0.81
C TYR A 52 7.61 5.20 1.74
N VAL A 53 8.65 5.98 1.43
CA VAL A 53 9.83 6.13 2.28
C VAL A 53 9.98 7.57 2.71
N SER A 54 10.35 7.79 3.96
CA SER A 54 10.82 9.08 4.45
C SER A 54 12.23 8.94 5.00
N ASP A 55 13.15 9.77 4.49
CA ASP A 55 14.52 9.91 5.00
C ASP A 55 14.60 10.87 6.21
N THR A 56 13.49 11.53 6.56
CA THR A 56 13.41 12.51 7.64
C THR A 56 12.45 12.05 8.73
N SER A 57 12.85 12.18 9.99
CA SER A 57 12.01 11.87 11.16
C SER A 57 10.73 12.72 11.24
N ASP A 58 10.70 13.86 10.55
CA ASP A 58 9.56 14.77 10.51
C ASP A 58 8.40 14.30 9.62
N PHE A 59 8.54 13.20 8.87
CA PHE A 59 7.51 12.66 7.97
C PHE A 59 6.93 13.66 6.94
N LYS A 60 7.59 14.81 6.75
CA LYS A 60 7.11 15.90 5.86
C LYS A 60 7.32 15.61 4.37
N ALA A 61 8.21 14.67 4.05
CA ALA A 61 8.50 14.28 2.68
C ALA A 61 8.47 12.75 2.58
N PHE A 62 7.34 12.24 2.11
CA PHE A 62 7.20 10.86 1.67
C PHE A 62 7.49 10.77 0.18
N ARG A 63 8.40 9.89 -0.20
CA ARG A 63 8.66 9.56 -1.60
C ARG A 63 8.05 8.20 -1.89
N LEU A 64 7.32 8.08 -2.99
CA LEU A 64 6.87 6.78 -3.47
C LEU A 64 8.11 5.93 -3.76
N TYR A 65 8.23 4.83 -3.02
CA TYR A 65 9.33 3.89 -3.14
C TYR A 65 8.96 2.76 -4.09
N ARG A 66 7.78 2.17 -3.90
CA ARG A 66 7.30 1.04 -4.72
C ARG A 66 5.78 0.98 -4.75
N GLU A 67 5.25 0.43 -5.83
CA GLU A 67 3.82 0.18 -6.00
C GLU A 67 3.61 -1.31 -6.25
N TYR A 68 2.57 -1.87 -5.63
CA TYR A 68 2.17 -3.26 -5.74
C TYR A 68 0.72 -3.34 -6.18
N LYS A 69 0.46 -4.11 -7.22
CA LYS A 69 -0.88 -4.34 -7.76
C LYS A 69 -1.27 -5.79 -7.53
N PHE A 70 -2.49 -5.96 -7.03
CA PHE A 70 -3.10 -7.24 -6.70
C PHE A 70 -4.41 -7.35 -7.47
N ASN A 71 -4.31 -7.81 -8.72
CA ASN A 71 -5.48 -7.96 -9.59
C ASN A 71 -6.51 -8.96 -9.03
N GLU A 72 -6.11 -9.84 -8.10
CA GLU A 72 -7.02 -10.75 -7.39
C GLU A 72 -7.99 -10.05 -6.43
N TYR A 73 -7.65 -8.83 -5.98
CA TYR A 73 -8.51 -7.97 -5.17
C TYR A 73 -9.13 -6.84 -6.00
N GLU A 74 -8.86 -6.76 -7.30
CA GLU A 74 -9.55 -5.80 -8.16
C GLU A 74 -11.04 -6.17 -8.24
N CYS A 75 -11.88 -5.15 -8.08
CA CYS A 75 -13.31 -5.31 -8.07
C CYS A 75 -13.78 -5.95 -9.38
N SER A 76 -14.08 -7.25 -9.33
CA SER A 76 -14.68 -7.99 -10.44
C SER A 76 -16.17 -7.68 -10.48
N CYS A 77 -16.54 -6.42 -10.77
CA CYS A 77 -17.93 -6.12 -11.11
C CYS A 77 -18.23 -6.71 -12.49
N SER A 78 -18.44 -8.02 -12.55
CA SER A 78 -19.20 -8.66 -13.61
C SER A 78 -20.65 -8.27 -13.36
N GLN A 79 -21.08 -7.15 -13.93
CA GLN A 79 -22.48 -6.75 -13.94
C GLN A 79 -23.23 -7.54 -15.00
#